data_AF-A0A8X7BKG3-F1
#
_entry.id   AF-A0A8X7BKG3-F1
#
_cell.length_a   1.000
_cell.length_b   1.000
_cell.length_c   1.000
_cell.angle_alpha   90.00
_cell.angle_beta   90.00
_cell.angle_gamma   90.00
#
_symmetry.space_group_name_H-M   'P 1'
#
loop_
_entity.id
_entity.type
_entity.pdbx_description
1 polymer ?
#
loop_
_entity_poly.entity_id
_entity_poly.type
_entity_poly.pdbx_seq_one_letter_code
_entity_poly.pdbx_strand_id
1 'polypeptide(L)' 'MAFHVTRPLTNKARFRRAWKAIAAVPKIYDITAKFQRLWHDLPQVVIGVLTDSMPSRVSAYIVARGGFTTY' A
#
# COMPACT_ATOMS: atom_id res chain seq x y z
N MET A 1 -7.12 2.57 -46.81
CA MET A 1 -6.64 3.27 -45.60
C MET A 1 -6.86 2.37 -44.40
N ALA A 2 -5.84 1.63 -43.97
CA ALA A 2 -5.93 0.72 -42.83
C ALA A 2 -5.34 1.39 -41.60
N PHE A 3 -6.19 1.82 -40.66
CA PHE A 3 -5.76 2.26 -39.33
C PHE A 3 -5.32 1.04 -38.52
N HIS A 4 -4.01 0.80 -38.47
CA HIS A 4 -3.42 -0.18 -37.57
C HIS A 4 -3.58 0.30 -36.12
N VAL A 5 -4.43 -0.39 -35.36
CA VAL A 5 -4.50 -0.33 -33.90
C VAL A 5 -3.11 -0.65 -33.33
N THR A 6 -2.36 0.38 -32.92
CA THR A 6 -1.05 0.23 -32.28
C THR A 6 -1.19 -0.17 -30.81
N ARG A 7 -1.34 -1.49 -30.63
CA ARG A 7 -0.72 -2.36 -29.61
C ARG A 7 -0.67 -1.89 -28.13
N PRO A 8 -1.42 -2.53 -27.20
CA PRO A 8 -1.36 -2.30 -25.75
C PRO A 8 -0.15 -2.93 -25.02
N LEU A 9 0.94 -3.25 -25.73
CA LEU A 9 2.08 -4.03 -25.19
C LEU A 9 3.17 -3.17 -24.51
N THR A 10 3.15 -1.86 -24.68
CA THR A 10 4.15 -0.95 -24.10
C THR A 10 4.04 -0.85 -22.58
N ASN A 11 2.85 -1.02 -22.01
CA ASN A 11 2.63 -0.87 -20.57
C ASN A 11 3.25 -2.03 -19.78
N LYS A 12 3.00 -3.29 -20.20
CA LYS A 12 3.51 -4.48 -19.49
C LYS A 12 5.03 -4.60 -19.54
N ALA A 13 5.63 -4.26 -20.67
CA ALA A 13 7.09 -4.26 -20.82
C ALA A 13 7.75 -3.14 -20.01
N ARG A 14 7.13 -1.94 -19.98
CA ARG A 14 7.62 -0.80 -19.20
C ARG A 14 7.48 -1.04 -17.69
N PHE A 15 6.35 -1.59 -17.25
CA PHE A 15 6.14 -2.00 -15.87
C PHE A 15 7.15 -3.05 -15.42
N ARG A 16 7.39 -4.08 -16.25
CA ARG A 16 8.39 -5.11 -15.93
C ARG A 16 9.80 -4.54 -15.81
N ARG A 17 10.18 -3.57 -16.66
CA ARG A 17 11.48 -2.88 -16.57
C ARG A 17 11.58 -2.01 -15.32
N ALA A 18 10.54 -1.24 -15.02
CA ALA A 18 10.47 -0.43 -13.80
C ALA A 18 10.57 -1.31 -12.55
N TRP A 19 9.83 -2.42 -12.53
CA TRP A 19 9.86 -3.38 -11.43
C TRP A 19 11.23 -4.04 -11.28
N LYS A 20 11.89 -4.40 -12.38
CA LYS A 20 13.27 -4.93 -12.36
C LYS A 20 14.28 -3.90 -11.85
N ALA A 21 14.12 -2.63 -12.21
CA ALA A 21 14.98 -1.54 -11.73
C ALA A 21 14.81 -1.31 -10.22
N ILE A 22 13.57 -1.36 -9.72
CA ILE A 22 13.24 -1.27 -8.30
C ILE A 22 13.81 -2.48 -7.55
N ALA A 23 13.59 -3.70 -8.06
CA ALA A 23 14.12 -4.93 -7.44
C ALA A 23 15.65 -5.01 -7.45
N ALA A 24 16.32 -4.32 -8.39
CA ALA A 24 17.77 -4.24 -8.46
C ALA A 24 18.38 -3.23 -7.48
N VAL A 25 17.57 -2.41 -6.79
CA VAL A 25 18.06 -1.52 -5.72
C VAL A 25 18.34 -2.38 -4.49
N PRO A 26 19.61 -2.58 -4.08
CA PRO A 26 19.97 -3.46 -2.95
C PRO A 26 19.29 -3.03 -1.65
N LYS A 27 19.02 -1.73 -1.53
CA LYS A 27 18.35 -1.10 -0.39
C LYS A 27 16.87 -1.45 -0.29
N ILE A 28 16.19 -1.75 -1.40
CA ILE A 28 14.76 -2.08 -1.40
C ILE A 28 14.52 -3.47 -0.82
N TYR A 29 15.41 -4.43 -1.09
CA TYR A 29 15.35 -5.74 -0.45
C TYR A 29 15.53 -5.64 1.07
N ASP A 30 16.48 -4.83 1.53
CA ASP A 30 16.70 -4.58 2.96
C ASP A 30 15.50 -3.88 3.63
N ILE A 31 14.93 -2.87 2.97
CA ILE A 31 13.72 -2.18 3.46
C ILE A 31 12.51 -3.13 3.49
N THR A 32 12.35 -3.96 2.45
CA THR A 32 11.23 -4.92 2.37
C THR A 32 11.38 -6.00 3.43
N ALA A 33 12.60 -6.51 3.66
CA ALA A 33 12.87 -7.49 4.71
C ALA A 33 12.61 -6.91 6.11
N LYS A 34 13.02 -5.67 6.36
CA LYS A 34 12.73 -4.95 7.61
C LYS A 34 11.23 -4.73 7.80
N PHE A 35 10.52 -4.35 6.74
CA PHE A 35 9.07 -4.18 6.79
C PHE A 35 8.34 -5.50 7.04
N GLN A 36 8.77 -6.59 6.39
CA GLN A 36 8.22 -7.93 6.63
C GLN A 36 8.45 -8.40 8.07
N ARG A 37 9.63 -8.15 8.65
CA ARG A 37 9.90 -8.44 10.06
C ARG A 37 8.99 -7.64 10.97
N LEU A 38 8.94 -6.32 10.80
CA LEU A 38 8.06 -5.45 11.59
C LEU A 38 6.59 -5.85 11.50
N TRP A 39 6.13 -6.27 10.32
CA TRP A 39 4.77 -6.75 10.13
C TRP A 39 4.51 -8.08 10.83
N HIS A 40 5.47 -9.01 10.80
CA HIS A 40 5.38 -10.30 11.48
C HIS A 40 5.51 -10.19 13.01
N ASP A 41 6.38 -9.30 13.48
CA ASP A 41 6.56 -9.01 14.91
C ASP A 41 5.42 -8.18 15.50
N LEU A 42 4.52 -7.65 14.65
CA LEU A 42 3.37 -6.89 15.11
C LEU A 42 2.44 -7.81 15.93
N PRO A 43 2.25 -7.56 17.23
CA PRO A 43 1.43 -8.43 18.06
C PRO A 43 -0.02 -8.43 17.58
N GLN A 44 -0.67 -9.60 17.51
CA GLN A 44 -2.09 -9.67 17.14
C GLN A 44 -2.99 -8.83 18.05
N VAL A 45 -2.60 -8.62 19.32
CA VAL A 45 -3.30 -7.72 20.25
C VAL A 45 -3.35 -6.27 19.72
N VAL A 46 -2.32 -5.80 19.02
CA VAL A 46 -2.30 -4.45 18.43
C VAL A 46 -3.30 -4.36 17.27
N ILE A 47 -3.38 -5.42 16.45
CA ILE A 47 -4.35 -5.51 15.35
C ILE A 47 -5.78 -5.58 15.90
N GLY A 48 -5.99 -6.35 16.98
CA GLY A 48 -7.27 -6.44 17.69
C GLY A 48 -7.72 -5.08 18.23
N VAL A 49 -6.87 -4.42 19.01
CA VAL A 49 -7.14 -3.08 19.55
C VAL A 49 -7.44 -2.07 18.45
N LEU A 50 -6.70 -2.10 17.34
CA LEU A 50 -6.97 -1.22 16.21
C LEU A 50 -8.36 -1.49 15.60
N THR A 51 -8.71 -2.76 15.41
CA THR A 51 -10.00 -3.19 14.86
C THR A 51 -11.14 -2.78 15.79
N ASP A 52 -10.99 -3.03 17.09
CA ASP A 52 -11.99 -2.70 18.12
C ASP A 52 -12.16 -1.18 18.27
N SER A 53 -11.14 -0.38 17.95
CA SER A 53 -11.21 1.07 17.97
C SER A 53 -11.91 1.68 16.74
N MET A 54 -12.07 0.95 15.63
CA MET A 54 -12.64 1.50 14.39
C MET A 54 -14.04 2.11 14.57
N PRO A 55 -14.99 1.47 15.30
CA PRO A 55 -16.31 2.06 15.51
C PRO A 55 -16.28 3.42 16.21
N SER A 56 -15.39 3.61 17.19
CA SER A 56 -15.28 4.89 17.90
C SER A 56 -14.65 5.98 17.04
N ARG A 57 -13.66 5.62 16.21
CA ARG A 57 -13.07 6.54 15.21
C ARG A 57 -14.08 7.00 14.17
N VAL A 58 -14.89 6.07 13.66
CA VAL A 58 -15.98 6.37 12.71
C VAL A 58 -17.02 7.27 13.35
N SER A 59 -17.42 6.96 14.59
CA SER A 59 -18.36 7.80 15.34
C SER A 59 -17.83 9.22 15.51
N ALA A 60 -16.57 9.38 15.89
CA ALA A 60 -15.95 10.70 16.03
C ALA A 60 -15.83 11.44 14.70
N TYR A 61 -15.55 10.74 13.59
CA TYR A 61 -15.52 11.35 12.26
C TYR A 61 -16.90 11.89 11.85
N ILE A 62 -17.97 11.14 12.17
CA ILE A 62 -19.35 11.57 11.94
C ILE A 62 -19.69 12.79 12.80
N VAL A 63 -19.33 12.78 14.09
CA VAL A 63 -19.52 13.92 15.01
C VAL A 63 -18.76 15.15 14.52
N ALA A 64 -17.54 14.97 14.00
CA ALA A 64 -16.74 16.02 13.41
C ALA A 64 -17.24 16.47 12.02
N ARG A 65 -18.33 15.89 11.48
CA ARG A 65 -18.86 16.14 10.13
C ARG A 65 -17.81 15.98 9.03
N GLY A 66 -16.93 15.01 9.21
CA GLY A 66 -15.80 14.77 8.31
C GLY A 66 -14.58 15.66 8.54
N GLY A 67 -14.55 16.43 9.63
CA GLY A 67 -13.37 17.16 10.09
C GLY A 67 -12.28 16.24 10.66
N PHE A 68 -11.12 16.83 10.97
CA PHE A 68 -10.01 16.10 11.58
C PHE A 68 -10.40 15.58 12.96
N THR A 69 -10.10 14.31 13.21
CA THR A 69 -10.25 13.65 14.50
C THR A 69 -8.86 13.29 15.02
N THR A 70 -8.64 13.33 16.34
CA THR A 70 -7.32 13.18 16.98
C THR A 70 -6.90 11.71 17.17
N TYR A 71 -7.27 10.80 16.27
CA TYR A 71 -6.94 9.37 16.34
C TYR A 71 -5.82 8.97 15.40
#